data_AF-A0A7K4GYI8-F1
#
_entry.id   AF-A0A7K4GYI8-F1
#
_cell.length_a   1.000
_cell.length_b   1.000
_cell.length_c   1.000
_cell.angle_alpha   90.00
_cell.angle_beta   90.00
_cell.angle_gamma   90.00
#
_symmetry.space_group_name_H-M   'P 1'
#
loop_
_entity.id
_entity.type
_entity.pdbx_description
1 polymer ?
#
loop_
_entity_poly.entity_id
_entity_poly.type
_entity_poly.pdbx_seq_one_letter_code
_entity_poly.pdbx_strand_id
1 'polypeptide(L)'
;MAITARVKASDNLWFDVSADTEPELFKQIARVQEVFSVAKCGMCGCKDVKFVVRTAAKKSKWLEVVCQDIGCKAKLVYSTTEDNNFVYPKIRWDHLSDAQKEQRKDEQEYAEKHNGFLPNNGFFKFKTS
;
A
#
# COMPACT_ATOMS: atom_id res chain seq x y z
N MET A 1 -6.82 27.17 17.46
CA MET A 1 -5.54 26.59 17.91
C MET A 1 -5.42 25.25 17.20
N ALA A 2 -4.29 24.95 16.57
CA ALA A 2 -4.11 23.67 15.90
C ALA A 2 -4.09 22.53 16.94
N ILE A 3 -4.79 21.44 16.65
CA ILE A 3 -4.82 20.21 17.43
C ILE A 3 -3.80 19.26 16.79
N THR A 4 -2.93 18.68 17.61
CA THR A 4 -1.87 17.77 17.15
C THR A 4 -2.05 16.39 17.73
N ALA A 5 -1.81 15.35 16.92
CA ALA A 5 -1.75 13.96 17.36
C ALA A 5 -0.50 13.28 16.81
N ARG A 6 0.07 12.37 17.61
CA ARG A 6 1.16 11.48 17.19
C ARG A 6 0.61 10.10 16.88
N VAL A 7 0.78 9.66 15.64
CA VAL A 7 0.25 8.39 15.13
C VAL A 7 1.40 7.42 14.87
N LYS A 8 1.35 6.24 15.51
CA LYS A 8 2.27 5.14 15.21
C LYS A 8 1.75 4.39 13.99
N ALA A 9 2.53 4.36 12.90
CA ALA A 9 2.18 3.60 11.70
C ALA A 9 2.79 2.19 11.72
N SER A 10 4.04 2.06 12.16
CA SER A 10 4.68 0.76 12.37
C SER A 10 5.63 0.82 13.57
N ASP A 11 6.30 -0.29 13.90
CA ASP A 11 7.22 -0.34 15.03
C ASP A 11 8.35 0.68 14.95
N ASN A 12 8.71 1.13 13.74
CA ASN A 12 9.78 2.09 13.51
C ASN A 12 9.33 3.32 12.70
N LEU A 13 8.03 3.59 12.60
CA LEU A 13 7.47 4.70 11.81
C LEU A 13 6.37 5.43 12.58
N TRP A 14 6.55 6.74 12.76
CA TRP A 14 5.59 7.64 13.40
C TRP A 14 5.34 8.87 12.55
N PHE A 15 4.15 9.44 12.70
CA PHE A 15 3.73 10.69 12.07
C PHE A 15 3.20 11.63 13.15
N ASP A 16 3.57 12.90 13.05
CA ASP A 16 2.92 13.97 13.78
C ASP A 16 1.96 14.67 12.81
N VAL A 17 0.67 14.63 13.11
CA VAL A 17 -0.41 15.21 12.29
C VAL A 17 -1.04 16.36 13.04
N SER A 18 -1.34 17.45 12.33
CA SER A 18 -1.92 18.67 12.92
C SER A 18 -3.02 19.21 12.03
N ALA A 19 -4.11 19.66 12.65
CA ALA A 19 -5.25 20.26 11.95
C ALA A 19 -5.95 21.30 12.83
N ASP A 20 -6.74 22.18 12.21
CA ASP A 20 -7.47 23.22 12.95
C ASP A 20 -8.76 22.70 13.58
N THR A 21 -9.29 21.57 13.07
CA THR A 21 -10.53 20.96 13.55
C THR A 21 -10.38 19.45 13.78
N GLU A 22 -11.17 18.90 14.70
CA GLU A 22 -11.17 17.45 14.99
C GLU A 22 -11.51 16.57 13.77
N PRO A 23 -12.49 16.91 12.90
CA PRO A 23 -12.77 16.12 11.70
C PRO A 23 -11.61 16.09 10.70
N GLU A 24 -10.86 17.18 10.56
CA GLU A 24 -9.67 17.21 9.71
C GLU A 24 -8.53 16.39 10.31
N LEU A 25 -8.34 16.48 11.63
CA LEU A 25 -7.38 15.64 12.33
C LEU A 25 -7.71 14.16 12.15
N PHE A 26 -8.99 13.79 12.27
CA PHE A 26 -9.46 12.43 12.02
C PHE A 26 -9.10 11.94 10.62
N LYS A 27 -9.33 12.77 9.58
CA LYS A 27 -8.96 12.44 8.20
C LYS A 27 -7.46 12.20 8.05
N GLN A 28 -6.62 13.01 8.69
CA GLN A 28 -5.16 12.83 8.65
C GLN A 28 -4.71 11.56 9.38
N ILE A 29 -5.30 11.25 10.54
CA ILE A 29 -5.01 10.01 11.28
C ILE A 29 -5.42 8.79 10.46
N ALA A 30 -6.66 8.77 9.95
CA ALA A 30 -7.18 7.70 9.11
C ALA A 30 -6.27 7.49 7.89
N ARG A 31 -5.82 8.58 7.26
CA ARG A 31 -4.90 8.52 6.14
C ARG A 31 -3.59 7.83 6.48
N VAL A 32 -2.98 8.17 7.62
CA VAL A 32 -1.76 7.50 8.07
C VAL A 32 -2.00 6.00 8.30
N GLN A 33 -3.12 5.67 8.93
CA GLN A 33 -3.48 4.29 9.24
C GLN A 33 -3.71 3.45 7.98
N GLU A 34 -4.52 3.93 7.04
CA GLU A 34 -4.87 3.21 5.82
C GLU A 34 -3.67 3.01 4.87
N VAL A 35 -2.76 4.00 4.81
CA VAL A 35 -1.68 4.00 3.82
C VAL A 35 -0.41 3.38 4.37
N PHE A 36 -0.02 3.75 5.60
CA PHE A 36 1.32 3.47 6.12
C PHE A 36 1.33 2.40 7.23
N SER A 37 0.18 2.00 7.76
CA SER A 37 0.12 0.97 8.82
C SER A 37 0.12 -0.46 8.31
N VAL A 38 1.05 -0.77 7.39
CA VAL A 38 1.25 -2.12 6.87
C VAL A 38 2.07 -2.92 7.88
N ALA A 39 1.39 -3.59 8.81
CA ALA A 39 2.04 -4.28 9.94
C ALA A 39 2.71 -5.62 9.57
N LYS A 40 2.28 -6.26 8.49
CA LYS A 40 2.81 -7.56 8.03
C LYS A 40 2.55 -7.80 6.55
N CYS A 41 3.33 -8.68 5.95
CA CYS A 41 3.08 -9.20 4.62
C CYS A 41 1.73 -9.93 4.59
N GLY A 42 0.83 -9.52 3.69
CA GLY A 42 -0.48 -10.15 3.56
C GLY A 42 -0.44 -11.59 3.03
N MET A 43 0.69 -12.04 2.48
CA MET A 43 0.85 -13.40 1.93
C MET A 43 1.46 -14.41 2.91
N CYS A 44 2.54 -14.06 3.61
CA CYS A 44 3.22 -14.97 4.55
C CYS A 44 3.08 -14.58 6.02
N GLY A 45 2.53 -13.39 6.33
CA GLY A 45 2.41 -12.90 7.69
C GLY A 45 3.70 -12.36 8.33
N CYS A 46 4.84 -12.37 7.62
CA CYS A 46 6.09 -11.80 8.11
C CYS A 46 5.91 -10.31 8.46
N LYS A 47 6.36 -9.91 9.65
CA LYS A 47 6.27 -8.53 10.14
C LYS A 47 7.35 -7.62 9.56
N ASP A 48 8.42 -8.20 9.03
CA ASP A 48 9.50 -7.45 8.40
C ASP A 48 9.14 -7.10 6.95
N VAL A 49 8.53 -5.94 6.78
CA VAL A 49 8.18 -5.34 5.49
C VAL A 49 8.83 -3.97 5.37
N LYS A 50 9.27 -3.62 4.16
CA LYS A 50 10.02 -2.39 3.90
C LYS A 50 9.40 -1.58 2.77
N PHE A 51 9.25 -0.28 2.98
CA PHE A 51 8.93 0.67 1.92
C PHE A 51 10.14 0.82 0.98
N VAL A 52 9.93 0.63 -0.31
CA VAL A 52 10.95 0.67 -1.35
C VAL A 52 10.48 1.56 -2.49
N VAL A 53 11.36 2.44 -2.96
CA VAL A 53 11.18 3.19 -4.19
C VAL A 53 12.12 2.61 -5.23
N ARG A 54 11.58 2.02 -6.30
CA ARG A 54 12.40 1.55 -7.44
C ARG A 54 12.30 2.56 -8.56
N THR A 55 13.44 2.96 -9.11
CA THR A 55 13.48 3.83 -10.29
C THR A 55 13.75 2.95 -11.50
N ALA A 56 12.82 2.89 -12.44
CA ALA A 56 13.02 2.20 -13.71
C ALA A 56 13.79 3.11 -14.69
N ALA A 57 14.44 2.50 -15.69
CA ALA A 57 15.28 3.18 -16.68
C ALA A 57 14.57 4.35 -17.41
N LYS A 58 13.24 4.35 -17.47
CA LYS A 58 12.41 5.40 -18.11
C LYS A 58 11.86 6.46 -17.14
N LYS A 59 12.54 6.73 -16.02
CA LYS A 59 12.14 7.70 -14.95
C LYS A 59 10.87 7.36 -14.16
N SER A 60 10.19 6.24 -14.42
CA SER A 60 9.06 5.83 -13.59
C SER A 60 9.52 5.34 -12.22
N LYS A 61 8.91 5.88 -11.16
CA LYS A 61 9.14 5.46 -9.77
C LYS A 61 8.04 4.51 -9.33
N TRP A 62 8.41 3.32 -8.90
CA TRP A 62 7.51 2.35 -8.32
C TRP A 62 7.59 2.47 -6.81
N LEU A 63 6.46 2.82 -6.19
CA LEU A 63 6.30 2.87 -4.75
C LEU A 63 5.78 1.51 -4.29
N GLU A 64 6.55 0.79 -3.50
CA GLU A 64 6.23 -0.59 -3.10
C GLU A 64 6.47 -0.78 -1.60
N VAL A 65 5.71 -1.69 -0.99
CA VAL A 65 6.08 -2.33 0.28
C VAL A 65 6.46 -3.77 -0.03
N VAL A 66 7.67 -4.17 0.37
CA VAL A 66 8.25 -5.47 0.03
C VAL A 66 8.48 -6.30 1.29
N CYS A 67 8.03 -7.55 1.27
CA CYS A 67 8.33 -8.53 2.30
C CYS A 67 9.83 -8.85 2.33
N GLN A 68 10.44 -8.79 3.52
CA GLN A 68 11.87 -9.09 3.67
C GLN A 68 12.17 -10.57 3.77
N ASP A 69 11.18 -11.41 4.08
CA ASP A 69 11.31 -12.87 4.04
C ASP A 69 11.77 -13.37 2.66
N ILE A 70 12.85 -14.15 2.63
CA ILE A 70 13.51 -14.59 1.39
C ILE A 70 12.66 -15.60 0.61
N GLY A 71 11.89 -16.44 1.29
CA GLY A 71 10.98 -17.40 0.65
C GLY A 71 9.71 -16.74 0.10
N CYS A 72 9.31 -15.60 0.64
CA CYS A 72 8.14 -14.85 0.21
C CYS A 72 8.47 -13.82 -0.87
N LYS A 73 9.22 -12.76 -0.54
CA LYS A 73 9.48 -11.58 -1.38
C LYS A 73 8.24 -10.98 -2.08
N ALA A 74 7.04 -11.22 -1.55
CA ALA A 74 5.81 -10.62 -2.06
C ALA A 74 5.83 -9.11 -1.85
N LYS A 75 5.08 -8.40 -2.70
CA LYS A 75 5.03 -6.95 -2.72
C LYS A 75 3.60 -6.41 -2.79
N LEU A 76 3.39 -5.27 -2.15
CA LEU A 76 2.22 -4.42 -2.28
C LEU A 76 2.62 -3.17 -3.05
N VAL A 77 1.93 -2.88 -4.15
CA VAL A 77 2.22 -1.72 -5.00
C VAL A 77 1.35 -0.54 -4.61
N TYR A 78 1.92 0.65 -4.61
CA TYR A 78 1.24 1.91 -4.37
C TYR A 78 1.17 2.72 -5.68
N SER A 79 0.13 3.55 -5.77
CA SER A 79 -0.01 4.56 -6.82
C SER A 79 -0.07 5.95 -6.21
N THR A 80 0.13 6.98 -7.02
CA THR A 80 -0.20 8.36 -6.68
C THR A 80 -1.55 8.76 -7.25
N THR A 81 -2.18 9.77 -6.64
CA THR A 81 -3.25 10.56 -7.25
C THR A 81 -2.71 11.37 -8.43
N GLU A 82 -3.60 11.86 -9.30
CA GLU A 82 -3.23 12.60 -10.51
C GLU A 82 -2.37 13.86 -10.22
N ASP A 83 -2.65 14.53 -9.10
CA ASP A 83 -1.93 15.69 -8.60
C ASP A 83 -0.62 15.34 -7.86
N ASN A 84 -0.31 14.06 -7.70
CA ASN A 84 0.84 13.52 -6.96
C ASN A 84 0.93 13.93 -5.48
N ASN A 85 -0.15 14.44 -4.89
CA ASN A 85 -0.17 14.82 -3.47
C ASN A 85 -0.33 13.63 -2.53
N PHE A 86 -0.90 12.53 -3.02
CA PHE A 86 -1.35 11.43 -2.19
C PHE A 86 -0.96 10.08 -2.77
N VAL A 87 -0.52 9.15 -1.92
CA VAL A 87 -0.22 7.75 -2.29
C VAL A 87 -1.24 6.77 -1.72
N TYR A 88 -1.68 5.78 -2.48
CA TYR A 88 -2.62 4.78 -1.99
C TYR A 88 -2.20 3.38 -2.40
N PRO A 89 -2.45 2.36 -1.55
CA PRO A 89 -2.11 0.99 -1.88
C PRO A 89 -3.09 0.44 -2.92
N LYS A 90 -2.58 -0.27 -3.92
CA LYS A 90 -3.38 -0.96 -4.93
C LYS A 90 -3.87 -2.30 -4.39
N ILE A 91 -4.89 -2.23 -3.51
CA ILE A 91 -5.54 -3.40 -2.89
C ILE A 91 -6.85 -3.80 -3.56
N ARG A 92 -7.26 -3.09 -4.62
CA ARG A 92 -8.44 -3.39 -5.42
C ARG A 92 -8.09 -3.67 -6.87
N TRP A 93 -8.86 -4.54 -7.50
CA TRP A 93 -8.72 -4.94 -8.91
C TRP A 93 -8.85 -3.76 -9.86
N ASP A 94 -9.78 -2.84 -9.58
CA ASP A 94 -10.01 -1.63 -10.37
C ASP A 94 -8.84 -0.63 -10.33
N HIS A 95 -7.97 -0.70 -9.31
CA HIS A 95 -6.77 0.15 -9.23
C HIS A 95 -5.59 -0.37 -10.08
N LEU A 96 -5.67 -1.59 -10.60
CA LEU A 96 -4.60 -2.22 -11.39
C LEU A 96 -4.61 -1.70 -12.84
N SER A 97 -3.43 -1.42 -13.39
CA SER A 97 -3.28 -1.21 -14.83
C SER A 97 -3.47 -2.52 -15.60
N ASP A 98 -3.69 -2.47 -16.91
CA ASP A 98 -3.90 -3.70 -17.71
C ASP A 98 -2.74 -4.68 -17.61
N ALA A 99 -1.49 -4.19 -17.66
CA ALA A 99 -0.30 -5.02 -17.43
C ALA A 99 -0.27 -5.68 -16.04
N GLN A 100 -0.81 -5.01 -15.02
CA GLN A 100 -0.90 -5.57 -13.66
C GLN A 100 -2.03 -6.59 -13.55
N LYS A 101 -3.17 -6.35 -14.23
CA LYS A 101 -4.27 -7.32 -14.32
C LYS A 101 -3.83 -8.60 -15.01
N GLU A 102 -3.09 -8.50 -16.11
CA GLU A 102 -2.56 -9.69 -16.80
C GLU A 102 -1.61 -10.49 -15.89
N GLN A 103 -0.72 -9.81 -15.16
CA GLN A 103 0.18 -10.46 -14.20
C GLN A 103 -0.57 -11.18 -13.06
N ARG A 104 -1.76 -10.70 -12.71
CA ARG A 104 -2.56 -11.14 -11.56
C ARG A 104 -3.89 -11.76 -11.99
N LYS A 105 -4.00 -12.27 -13.22
CA LYS A 105 -5.27 -12.76 -13.78
C LYS A 105 -5.92 -13.88 -12.96
N ASP A 106 -5.12 -14.66 -12.25
CA ASP A 106 -5.57 -15.69 -11.31
C ASP A 106 -6.29 -15.14 -10.08
N GLU A 107 -6.18 -13.84 -9.81
CA GLU A 107 -6.86 -13.16 -8.70
C GLU A 107 -8.19 -12.52 -9.10
N GLN A 108 -8.56 -12.54 -10.39
CA GLN A 108 -9.76 -11.88 -10.89
C GLN A 108 -11.04 -12.46 -10.26
N GLU A 109 -11.18 -13.79 -10.27
CA GLU A 109 -12.36 -14.46 -9.69
C GLU A 109 -12.51 -14.16 -8.20
N TYR A 110 -11.38 -14.09 -7.48
CA TYR A 110 -11.39 -13.69 -6.07
C TYR A 110 -11.91 -12.26 -5.92
N ALA A 111 -11.39 -11.32 -6.71
CA ALA A 111 -11.81 -9.92 -6.64
C ALA A 111 -13.30 -9.73 -6.93
N GLU A 112 -13.84 -10.43 -7.93
CA GLU A 112 -15.27 -10.38 -8.28
C GLU A 112 -16.15 -10.84 -7.10
N LYS A 113 -15.73 -11.87 -6.35
CA LYS A 113 -16.44 -12.37 -5.16
C LYS A 113 -16.25 -11.50 -3.91
N HIS A 114 -15.25 -10.62 -3.90
CA HIS A 114 -14.87 -9.82 -2.73
C HIS A 114 -14.96 -8.31 -3.01
N ASN A 115 -15.99 -7.87 -3.73
CA ASN A 115 -16.27 -6.45 -4.00
C ASN A 115 -15.07 -5.70 -4.60
N GLY A 116 -14.30 -6.37 -5.46
CA GLY A 116 -13.09 -5.84 -6.10
C GLY A 116 -11.82 -5.92 -5.25
N PHE A 117 -11.87 -6.35 -3.99
CA PHE A 117 -10.66 -6.47 -3.17
C PHE A 117 -9.78 -7.65 -3.61
N LEU A 118 -8.48 -7.39 -3.68
CA LEU A 118 -7.47 -8.37 -4.03
C LEU A 118 -7.17 -9.27 -2.82
N PRO A 119 -6.77 -10.54 -3.05
CA PRO A 119 -6.37 -11.42 -1.96
C PRO A 119 -5.12 -10.89 -1.24
N ASN A 120 -4.83 -11.42 -0.05
CA ASN A 120 -3.62 -11.11 0.70
C ASN A 120 -3.41 -9.59 0.95
N ASN A 121 -4.50 -8.82 1.10
CA ASN A 121 -4.45 -7.36 1.21
C ASN A 121 -3.64 -6.70 0.07
N GLY A 122 -3.74 -7.23 -1.14
CA GLY A 122 -3.05 -6.74 -2.32
C GLY A 122 -1.60 -7.20 -2.48
N PHE A 123 -1.02 -7.92 -1.51
CA PHE A 123 0.32 -8.50 -1.67
C PHE A 123 0.34 -9.63 -2.71
N PHE A 124 1.30 -9.58 -3.63
CA PHE A 124 1.47 -10.59 -4.66
C PHE A 124 2.95 -10.91 -4.92
N LYS A 125 3.24 -12.08 -5.49
CA LYS A 125 4.58 -12.39 -6.02
C LYS A 125 4.62 -12.03 -7.50
N PHE A 126 5.68 -11.35 -7.91
CA PHE A 126 5.90 -11.06 -9.32
C PHE A 126 6.19 -12.37 -10.05
N LYS A 127 5.35 -12.73 -11.03
CA LYS A 127 5.61 -13.85 -11.93
C LYS A 127 6.65 -13.38 -12.96
N THR A 128 7.88 -13.87 -12.86
CA THR A 128 8.84 -13.77 -13.97
C THR A 128 8.34 -14.65 -15.10
N SER A 129 8.04 -14.02 -16.24
CA SER A 129 7.77 -14.67 -17.53
C SER A 129 8.91 -15.57 -17.96
#